data_AF-A0A7X8Z1Y4-F1
#
_entry.id   AF-A0A7X8Z1Y4-F1
#
_cell.length_a   1.000
_cell.length_b   1.000
_cell.length_c   1.000
_cell.angle_alpha   90.00
_cell.angle_beta   90.00
_cell.angle_gamma   90.00
#
_symmetry.space_group_name_H-M   'P 1'
#
loop_
_entity.id
_entity.type
_entity.pdbx_description
1 polymer ?
#
loop_
_entity_poly.entity_id
_entity_poly.type
_entity_poly.pdbx_seq_one_letter_code
_entity_poly.pdbx_strand_id
1 'polypeptide(L)'
;MKTNHGEVPATVYRKKGRTLFSLASWAAEPVAIRLNIDRQSLLLDPRKSVLHLPAVDSFQDEATYRLDDSIPVPPGKSYLIVFGPQ
;
A
#
# COMPACT_ATOMS: atom_id res chain seq x y z
N MET A 1 -5.49 3.55 9.62
CA MET A 1 -5.45 2.98 8.26
C MET A 1 -5.82 1.53 8.37
N LYS A 2 -6.70 1.05 7.49
CA LYS A 2 -7.05 -0.36 7.38
C LYS A 2 -7.00 -0.72 5.90
N THR A 3 -6.60 -1.94 5.57
CA THR A 3 -6.94 -2.50 4.27
C THR A 3 -8.42 -2.90 4.30
N ASN A 4 -9.00 -3.22 3.15
CA ASN A 4 -10.32 -3.83 3.07
C ASN A 4 -10.33 -5.33 3.48
N HIS A 5 -9.20 -5.90 3.93
CA HIS A 5 -9.08 -7.32 4.27
C HIS A 5 -8.48 -7.51 5.68
N GLY A 6 -9.24 -8.14 6.58
CA GLY A 6 -8.85 -8.29 7.99
C GLY A 6 -7.53 -9.02 8.23
N GLU A 7 -7.19 -9.97 7.35
CA GLU A 7 -5.95 -10.76 7.42
C GLU A 7 -4.75 -10.08 6.74
N VAL A 8 -4.90 -8.85 6.25
CA VAL A 8 -3.79 -8.07 5.68
C VAL A 8 -3.67 -6.74 6.41
N PRO A 9 -3.19 -6.72 7.66
CA PRO A 9 -2.99 -5.48 8.42
C PRO A 9 -1.95 -4.58 7.73
N ALA A 10 -2.10 -3.27 7.92
CA ALA A 10 -1.18 -2.28 7.41
C ALA A 10 -0.80 -1.25 8.48
N THR A 11 0.49 -0.95 8.59
CA THR A 11 1.05 0.12 9.42
C THR A 11 1.45 1.28 8.52
N VAL A 12 1.34 2.51 9.05
CA VAL A 12 1.55 3.74 8.28
C VAL A 12 2.63 4.59 8.90
N TYR A 13 3.57 5.01 8.06
CA TYR A 13 4.61 5.97 8.41
C TYR A 13 4.41 7.22 7.55
N ARG A 14 4.28 8.37 8.20
CA ARG A 14 3.97 9.64 7.52
C ARG A 14 5.15 10.59 7.61
N LYS A 15 5.51 11.19 6.49
CA LYS A 15 6.43 12.32 6.38
C LYS A 15 5.76 13.41 5.53
N LYS A 16 6.18 14.67 5.68
CA LYS A 16 5.69 15.75 4.81
C LYS A 16 5.93 15.38 3.34
N GLY A 17 4.86 15.36 2.55
CA GLY A 17 4.91 15.07 1.11
C GLY A 17 4.94 13.60 0.70
N ARG A 18 5.08 12.64 1.63
CA ARG A 18 5.07 11.19 1.32
C ARG A 18 4.55 10.35 2.49
N THR A 19 3.83 9.28 2.18
CA THR A 19 3.39 8.27 3.16
C THR A 19 3.90 6.91 2.75
N LEU A 20 4.41 6.12 3.71
CA LEU A 20 4.78 4.73 3.52
C LEU A 20 3.75 3.84 4.23
N PHE A 21 3.30 2.79 3.54
CA PHE A 21 2.44 1.75 4.06
C PHE A 21 3.26 0.47 4.08
N SER A 22 3.31 -0.18 5.23
CA SER A 22 3.89 -1.50 5.39
C SER A 22 2.74 -2.48 5.66
N LEU A 23 2.57 -3.48 4.81
CA LEU A 23 1.54 -4.51 4.99
C LEU A 23 2.16 -5.91 4.99
N ALA A 24 1.46 -6.85 5.59
CA ALA A 24 1.80 -8.28 5.58
C ALA A 24 0.52 -9.09 5.42
N SER A 25 0.52 -10.11 4.57
CA SER A 25 -0.61 -11.03 4.39
C SER A 25 -0.50 -12.26 5.28
N TRP A 26 -1.49 -12.43 6.13
CA TRP A 26 -1.72 -13.63 6.94
C TRP A 26 -2.80 -14.54 6.33
N ALA A 27 -3.36 -14.17 5.18
CA ALA A 27 -4.35 -14.98 4.48
C ALA A 27 -3.71 -16.28 3.97
N ALA A 28 -4.47 -17.37 4.03
CA ALA A 28 -4.04 -18.68 3.53
C ALA A 28 -4.01 -18.75 1.99
N GLU A 29 -4.78 -17.89 1.33
CA GLU A 29 -4.92 -17.84 -0.13
C GLU A 29 -4.53 -16.45 -0.68
N PRO A 30 -4.20 -16.33 -1.99
CA PRO A 30 -3.97 -15.04 -2.61
C PRO A 30 -5.19 -14.13 -2.46
N VAL A 31 -4.97 -12.91 -1.99
CA VAL A 31 -6.04 -11.92 -1.80
C VAL A 31 -5.75 -10.66 -2.60
N ALA A 32 -6.81 -9.93 -2.96
CA ALA A 32 -6.70 -8.63 -3.59
C ALA A 32 -7.17 -7.55 -2.62
N ILE A 33 -6.29 -6.61 -2.27
CA ILE A 33 -6.58 -5.58 -1.27
C ILE A 33 -6.64 -4.19 -1.88
N ARG A 34 -7.41 -3.32 -1.23
CA ARG A 34 -7.41 -1.87 -1.46
C ARG A 34 -7.02 -1.17 -0.17
N LEU A 35 -6.26 -0.09 -0.31
CA LEU A 35 -5.89 0.76 0.80
C LEU A 35 -7.01 1.78 1.05
N ASN A 36 -7.74 1.61 2.15
CA ASN A 36 -8.72 2.62 2.58
C ASN A 36 -7.99 3.73 3.31
N ILE A 37 -7.56 4.74 2.54
CA ILE A 37 -6.88 5.90 3.09
C ILE A 37 -7.92 6.97 3.45
N ASP A 38 -7.92 7.37 4.72
CA ASP A 38 -8.70 8.52 5.16
C ASP A 38 -8.11 9.78 4.53
N ARG A 39 -8.84 10.37 3.58
CA ARG A 39 -8.41 11.51 2.78
C ARG A 39 -8.12 12.74 3.64
N GLN A 40 -8.74 12.88 4.81
CA GLN A 40 -8.47 13.99 5.73
C GLN A 40 -7.11 13.84 6.42
N SER A 41 -6.59 12.61 6.50
CA SER A 41 -5.31 12.30 7.16
C SER A 41 -4.08 12.43 6.24
N LEU A 42 -4.31 12.57 4.93
CA LEU A 42 -3.29 12.73 3.92
C LEU A 42 -3.06 14.21 3.65
N LEU A 43 -1.85 14.70 3.91
CA LEU A 43 -1.40 16.04 3.51
C LEU A 43 -1.07 16.11 1.99
N LEU A 44 -1.80 15.36 1.15
CA LEU A 44 -1.47 15.08 -0.25
C LEU A 44 -2.72 15.07 -1.13
N ASP A 45 -2.61 15.60 -2.35
CA ASP A 45 -3.68 15.56 -3.35
C ASP A 45 -3.77 14.16 -3.96
N PRO A 46 -4.88 13.41 -3.74
CA PRO A 46 -5.03 12.06 -4.27
C PRO A 46 -5.09 12.01 -5.79
N ARG A 47 -5.41 13.11 -6.48
CA ARG A 47 -5.42 13.16 -7.96
C ARG A 47 -4.03 13.20 -8.57
N LYS A 48 -3.03 13.60 -7.76
CA LYS A 48 -1.64 13.74 -8.18
C LYS A 48 -0.71 12.69 -7.57
N SER A 49 -1.28 11.72 -6.86
CA SER A 49 -0.52 10.75 -6.07
C SER A 49 -0.79 9.34 -6.56
N VAL A 50 0.22 8.48 -6.50
CA VAL A 50 0.14 7.06 -6.85
C VAL A 50 0.60 6.19 -5.69
N LEU A 51 0.25 4.91 -5.74
CA LEU A 51 0.80 3.88 -4.87
C LEU A 51 1.96 3.22 -5.61
N HIS A 52 3.18 3.48 -5.16
CA HIS A 52 4.39 2.96 -5.76
C HIS A 52 5.03 1.92 -4.83
N LEU A 53 5.16 0.69 -5.30
CA LEU A 53 5.96 -0.36 -4.69
C LEU A 53 7.36 -0.24 -5.32
N PRO A 54 8.37 0.30 -4.63
CA PRO A 54 9.71 0.34 -5.19
C PRO A 54 10.29 -1.06 -5.29
N ALA A 55 11.17 -1.31 -6.27
CA ALA A 55 12.00 -2.51 -6.24
C ALA A 55 12.87 -2.51 -4.96
N VAL A 56 12.81 -3.60 -4.21
CA VAL A 56 13.70 -3.84 -3.07
C VAL A 56 14.29 -5.23 -3.25
N ASP A 57 15.61 -5.28 -3.41
CA ASP A 57 16.32 -6.52 -3.69
C ASP A 57 15.96 -7.62 -2.68
N SER A 58 15.69 -8.81 -3.19
CA SER A 58 15.28 -9.99 -2.42
C SER A 58 13.99 -9.83 -1.58
N PHE A 59 13.21 -8.76 -1.77
CA PHE A 59 12.00 -8.49 -0.98
C PHE A 59 10.75 -8.28 -1.84
N GLN A 60 10.77 -7.35 -2.80
CA GLN A 60 9.63 -7.05 -3.68
C GLN A 60 10.08 -6.51 -5.04
N ASP A 61 9.30 -6.80 -6.08
CA ASP A 61 9.46 -6.19 -7.40
C ASP A 61 8.83 -4.79 -7.45
N GLU A 62 9.23 -4.01 -8.44
CA GLU A 62 8.63 -2.70 -8.70
C GLU A 62 7.21 -2.85 -9.26
N ALA A 63 6.26 -2.08 -8.71
CA ALA A 63 4.92 -1.97 -9.25
C ALA A 63 4.32 -0.60 -8.94
N THR A 64 3.37 -0.14 -9.76
CA THR A 64 2.65 1.11 -9.52
C THR A 64 1.16 0.90 -9.72
N TYR A 65 0.38 1.40 -8.76
CA TYR A 65 -1.07 1.30 -8.71
C TYR A 65 -1.69 2.67 -8.49
N ARG A 66 -2.92 2.85 -8.96
CA ARG A 66 -3.79 3.97 -8.57
C ARG A 66 -4.44 3.63 -7.22
N LEU A 67 -4.97 4.66 -6.57
CA LEU A 67 -5.59 4.50 -5.25
C LEU A 67 -6.79 3.53 -5.26
N ASP A 68 -7.53 3.50 -6.36
CA ASP A 68 -8.74 2.67 -6.52
C ASP A 68 -8.42 1.26 -7.08
N ASP A 69 -7.17 1.01 -7.45
CA ASP A 69 -6.75 -0.29 -7.98
C ASP A 69 -6.68 -1.33 -6.85
N SER A 70 -6.90 -2.59 -7.23
CA SER A 70 -6.71 -3.72 -6.33
C SER A 70 -5.26 -4.20 -6.43
N ILE A 71 -4.61 -4.38 -5.29
CA ILE A 71 -3.24 -4.88 -5.19
C ILE A 71 -3.29 -6.37 -4.85
N PRO A 72 -2.80 -7.27 -5.72
CA PRO A 72 -2.71 -8.68 -5.39
C PRO A 72 -1.62 -8.91 -4.33
N VAL A 73 -1.93 -9.66 -3.29
CA VAL A 73 -1.00 -10.02 -2.22
C VAL A 73 -1.04 -11.54 -2.03
N PRO A 74 0.05 -12.25 -2.37
CA PRO A 74 0.15 -13.69 -2.11
C PRO A 74 0.16 -14.01 -0.60
N PRO A 75 -0.13 -15.27 -0.21
CA PRO A 75 0.02 -15.74 1.16
C PRO A 75 1.43 -15.51 1.69
N GLY A 76 1.55 -15.02 2.93
CA GLY A 76 2.84 -14.82 3.60
C GLY A 76 3.73 -13.73 2.99
N LYS A 77 3.25 -12.95 2.02
CA LYS A 77 3.99 -11.83 1.44
C LYS A 77 3.73 -10.52 2.17
N SER A 78 4.73 -9.65 2.09
CA SER A 78 4.70 -8.29 2.64
C SER A 78 5.06 -7.28 1.56
N TYR A 79 4.53 -6.06 1.65
CA TYR A 79 4.86 -4.97 0.75
C TYR A 79 5.14 -3.67 1.49
N LEU A 80 6.08 -2.91 0.94
CA LEU A 80 6.30 -1.50 1.20
C LEU A 80 5.71 -0.71 0.04
N ILE A 81 4.74 0.16 0.35
CA ILE A 81 4.03 0.97 -0.64
C ILE A 81 4.26 2.43 -0.29
N VAL A 82 4.74 3.22 -1.23
CA VAL A 82 4.91 4.66 -1.09
C VAL A 82 3.74 5.36 -1.76
N PHE A 83 3.01 6.18 -1.02
CA PHE A 83 2.04 7.13 -1.55
C PHE A 83 2.63 8.52 -1.57
N GLY A 84 2.66 9.12 -2.76
CA GLY A 84 3.16 10.46 -2.97
C GLY A 84 3.01 10.87 -4.42
N PRO A 85 3.40 12.11 -4.74
CA PRO A 85 3.53 12.53 -6.13
C PRO A 85 4.48 11.59 -6.88
N GLN A 86 4.16 11.30 -8.14
CA GLN A 86 5.12 10.67 -9.06
C GLN A 86 6.35 11.56 -9.23
#